data_AF-A0A4R6JWI0-F1
#
_entry.id   AF-A0A4R6JWI0-F1
#
_cell.length_a   1.000
_cell.length_b   1.000
_cell.length_c   1.000
_cell.angle_alpha   90.00
_cell.angle_beta   90.00
_cell.angle_gamma   90.00
#
_symmetry.space_group_name_H-M   'P 1'
#
loop_
_entity.id
_entity.type
_entity.pdbx_description
1 polymer ?
#
loop_
_entity_poly.entity_id
_entity_poly.type
_entity_poly.pdbx_seq_one_letter_code
_entity_poly.pdbx_strand_id
1 'polypeptide(L)'
;MTSDGVAARDFDGLYKALLEAHPREALQQLCGARIDGGSVVLDGPTEQPRQRSRQRDKVFVVRHGDGRPADVYHLEVQVKRTEDFQERMVAYWASLALKYSRKEHRIHQVVVWPLGGEA
;
A
#
# COMPACT_ATOMS: atom_id res chain seq x y z
N MET A 1 29.48 26.44 -14.16
CA MET A 1 29.24 25.09 -13.61
C MET A 1 27.73 24.92 -13.53
N THR A 2 27.14 24.36 -14.59
CA THR A 2 25.75 23.91 -14.60
C THR A 2 25.69 22.66 -13.73
N SER A 3 25.05 22.75 -12.56
CA SER A 3 24.62 21.54 -11.88
C SER A 3 23.53 20.95 -12.77
N ASP A 4 23.88 19.96 -13.58
CA ASP A 4 22.90 19.12 -14.25
C ASP A 4 21.98 18.58 -13.16
N GLY A 5 20.76 19.13 -13.12
CA GLY A 5 19.69 18.63 -12.27
C GLY A 5 19.41 17.21 -12.70
N VAL A 6 20.03 16.24 -12.04
CA VAL A 6 19.65 14.85 -12.13
C VAL A 6 18.17 14.82 -11.77
N ALA A 7 17.32 14.64 -12.77
CA ALA A 7 15.89 14.50 -12.57
C ALA A 7 15.69 13.49 -11.43
N ALA A 8 15.06 13.94 -10.35
CA ALA A 8 14.80 13.07 -9.20
C ALA A 8 14.09 11.83 -9.74
N ARG A 9 14.76 10.66 -9.68
CA ARG A 9 14.20 9.40 -10.17
C ARG A 9 12.84 9.23 -9.51
N ASP A 10 11.79 9.00 -10.30
CA ASP A 10 10.43 8.77 -9.78
C ASP A 10 10.34 7.38 -9.14
N PHE A 11 10.99 7.24 -7.98
CA PHE A 11 10.98 6.01 -7.21
C PHE A 11 9.55 5.65 -6.79
N ASP A 12 8.67 6.63 -6.54
CA ASP A 12 7.26 6.36 -6.23
C ASP A 12 6.54 5.65 -7.37
N GLY A 13 6.61 6.20 -8.57
CA GLY A 13 6.02 5.59 -9.76
C GLY A 13 6.58 4.19 -10.01
N LEU A 14 7.89 4.00 -9.83
CA LEU A 14 8.53 2.69 -9.97
C LEU A 14 8.05 1.68 -8.93
N TYR A 15 7.94 2.07 -7.65
CA TYR A 15 7.42 1.19 -6.61
C TYR A 15 5.97 0.79 -6.91
N LYS A 16 5.12 1.73 -7.31
CA LYS A 16 3.72 1.43 -7.69
C LYS A 16 3.63 0.49 -8.88
N ALA A 17 4.40 0.75 -9.93
CA ALA A 17 4.43 -0.11 -11.11
C ALA A 17 4.85 -1.54 -10.73
N LEU A 18 5.80 -1.70 -9.80
CA LEU A 18 6.21 -3.01 -9.30
C LEU A 18 5.13 -3.69 -8.47
N LEU A 19 4.43 -2.94 -7.59
CA LEU A 19 3.29 -3.46 -6.83
C LEU A 19 2.15 -3.93 -7.75
N GLU A 20 1.90 -3.24 -8.86
CA GLU A 20 0.85 -3.59 -9.82
C GLU A 20 1.24 -4.77 -10.71
N ALA A 21 2.50 -4.83 -11.17
CA ALA A 21 2.99 -5.89 -12.03
C ALA A 21 3.19 -7.21 -11.26
N HIS A 22 3.61 -7.13 -10.00
CA HIS A 22 3.99 -8.28 -9.17
C HIS A 22 3.38 -8.21 -7.77
N PRO A 23 2.03 -8.20 -7.66
CA PRO A 23 1.35 -7.95 -6.39
C PRO A 23 1.59 -9.06 -5.36
N ARG A 24 1.71 -10.32 -5.79
CA ARG A 24 1.96 -11.45 -4.90
C ARG A 24 3.35 -11.35 -4.28
N GLU A 25 4.36 -11.18 -5.12
CA GLU A 25 5.76 -11.09 -4.73
C GLU A 25 5.97 -9.87 -3.83
N ALA A 26 5.36 -8.74 -4.17
CA ALA A 26 5.44 -7.54 -3.36
C ALA A 26 4.84 -7.73 -1.96
N LEU A 27 3.65 -8.33 -1.85
CA LEU A 27 3.04 -8.60 -0.55
C LEU A 27 3.86 -9.58 0.29
N GLN A 28 4.48 -10.59 -0.34
CA GLN A 28 5.37 -11.52 0.34
C GLN A 28 6.62 -10.81 0.88
N GLN A 29 7.28 -9.99 0.06
CA GLN A 29 8.55 -9.34 0.40
C GLN A 29 8.38 -8.15 1.34
N LEU A 30 7.38 -7.30 1.09
CA LEU A 30 7.19 -6.04 1.84
C LEU A 30 6.30 -6.21 3.07
N CYS A 31 5.39 -7.18 3.05
CA CYS A 31 4.39 -7.35 4.11
C CYS A 31 4.51 -8.68 4.85
N GLY A 32 5.43 -9.58 4.44
CA GLY A 32 5.53 -10.92 5.01
C GLY A 32 4.28 -11.78 4.78
N ALA A 33 3.49 -11.45 3.76
CA ALA A 33 2.22 -12.13 3.49
C ALA A 33 2.45 -13.60 3.13
N ARG A 34 1.67 -14.51 3.71
CA ARG A 34 1.65 -15.94 3.32
C ARG A 34 0.55 -16.16 2.30
N ILE A 35 0.94 -16.38 1.05
CA ILE A 35 0.02 -16.49 -0.10
C ILE A 35 0.17 -17.88 -0.69
N ASP A 36 -0.26 -18.90 0.07
CA ASP A 36 -0.12 -20.30 -0.31
C ASP A 36 -1.36 -20.73 -1.11
N GLY A 37 -1.25 -20.77 -2.44
CA GLY A 37 -2.35 -21.17 -3.34
C GLY A 37 -3.55 -20.20 -3.40
N GLY A 38 -3.49 -19.09 -2.65
CA GLY A 38 -4.52 -18.05 -2.63
C GLY A 38 -4.45 -17.08 -3.82
N SER A 39 -5.55 -16.35 -4.03
CA SER A 39 -5.64 -15.29 -5.03
C SER A 39 -5.35 -13.92 -4.41
N VAL A 40 -4.60 -13.08 -5.12
CA VAL A 40 -4.39 -11.67 -4.77
C VAL A 40 -5.26 -10.82 -5.70
N VAL A 41 -6.14 -10.01 -5.12
CA VAL A 41 -7.01 -9.10 -5.85
C VAL A 41 -6.64 -7.67 -5.46
N LEU A 42 -6.33 -6.82 -6.44
CA LEU A 42 -6.26 -5.39 -6.23
C LEU A 42 -7.70 -4.88 -6.06
N ASP A 43 -8.05 -4.48 -4.84
CA ASP A 43 -9.40 -3.98 -4.51
C ASP A 43 -9.54 -2.47 -4.77
N GLY A 44 -8.53 -1.91 -5.42
CA GLY A 44 -8.47 -0.52 -5.84
C GLY A 44 -7.75 0.35 -4.82
N PRO A 45 -7.65 1.64 -5.12
CA PRO A 45 -7.10 2.63 -4.21
C PRO A 45 -8.09 2.92 -3.09
N THR A 46 -7.62 3.41 -1.93
CA THR A 46 -8.49 3.95 -0.86
C THR A 46 -9.07 5.34 -1.21
N GLU A 47 -9.08 5.70 -2.50
CA GLU A 47 -9.25 7.04 -3.04
C GLU A 47 -10.40 7.82 -2.40
N GLN A 48 -10.04 8.88 -1.66
CA GLN A 48 -10.93 10.00 -1.47
C GLN A 48 -10.60 11.05 -2.54
N PRO A 49 -11.58 11.52 -3.34
CA PRO A 49 -11.34 12.46 -4.45
C PRO A 49 -10.55 13.73 -4.09
N ARG A 50 -10.53 14.11 -2.81
CA ARG A 50 -9.87 15.30 -2.26
C ARG A 50 -8.36 15.13 -2.06
N GLN A 51 -7.81 13.92 -2.15
CA GLN A 51 -6.39 13.61 -1.88
C GLN A 51 -5.60 13.16 -3.12
N ARG A 52 -6.18 13.34 -4.33
CA ARG A 52 -5.69 12.87 -5.64
C ARG A 52 -4.23 13.16 -5.98
N SER A 53 -3.56 14.14 -5.36
CA SER A 53 -2.21 14.55 -5.76
C SER A 53 -1.07 13.96 -4.92
N ARG A 54 -1.34 13.26 -3.81
CA ARG A 54 -0.29 12.80 -2.88
C ARG A 54 -0.44 11.36 -2.37
N GLN A 55 -1.49 10.65 -2.76
CA GLN A 55 -1.72 9.28 -2.30
C GLN A 55 -0.83 8.29 -3.05
N ARG A 56 -0.10 7.49 -2.28
CA ARG A 56 0.87 6.50 -2.75
C ARG A 56 0.55 5.10 -2.26
N ASP A 57 -0.74 4.87 -2.01
CA ASP A 57 -1.23 3.66 -1.38
C ASP A 57 -2.07 2.76 -2.30
N LYS A 58 -2.13 1.48 -1.94
CA LYS A 58 -2.88 0.43 -2.64
C LYS A 58 -3.52 -0.52 -1.64
N VAL A 59 -4.69 -1.05 -1.97
CA VAL A 59 -5.37 -2.10 -1.17
C VAL A 59 -5.39 -3.41 -1.94
N PHE A 60 -4.86 -4.45 -1.31
CA PHE A 60 -4.89 -5.82 -1.82
C PHE A 60 -5.72 -6.70 -0.91
N VAL A 61 -6.48 -7.61 -1.50
CA VAL A 61 -7.21 -8.66 -0.79
C VAL A 61 -6.59 -10.00 -1.14
N VAL A 62 -6.05 -10.67 -0.14
CA VAL A 62 -5.54 -12.04 -0.24
C VAL A 62 -6.64 -12.98 0.23
N ARG A 63 -7.18 -13.76 -0.70
CA ARG A 63 -8.15 -14.82 -0.38
C ARG A 63 -7.42 -16.14 -0.26
N HIS A 64 -7.54 -16.77 0.89
CA HIS A 64 -6.98 -18.10 1.14
C HIS A 64 -7.98 -19.17 0.70
N GLY A 65 -7.49 -20.22 0.04
CA GLY A 65 -8.32 -21.33 -0.45
C GLY A 65 -8.76 -22.31 0.64
N ASP A 66 -8.32 -22.13 1.88
CA ASP A 66 -8.48 -23.07 3.01
C ASP A 66 -9.46 -22.60 4.08
N GLY A 67 -10.33 -21.64 3.74
CA GLY A 67 -11.36 -21.12 4.65
C GLY A 67 -10.84 -20.16 5.71
N ARG A 68 -9.55 -19.80 5.71
CA ARG A 68 -9.05 -18.69 6.54
C ARG A 68 -9.69 -17.35 6.14
N PRO A 69 -9.90 -16.44 7.10
CA PRO A 69 -10.28 -15.06 6.81
C PRO A 69 -9.37 -14.44 5.75
N ALA A 70 -9.95 -13.72 4.79
CA ALA A 70 -9.18 -12.99 3.80
C ALA A 70 -8.34 -11.90 4.48
N ASP A 71 -7.08 -11.76 4.07
CA ASP A 71 -6.23 -10.68 4.55
C ASP A 71 -6.39 -9.47 3.62
N VAL A 72 -6.63 -8.31 4.20
CA VAL A 72 -6.72 -7.02 3.51
C VAL A 72 -5.46 -6.24 3.83
N TYR A 73 -4.62 -6.02 2.84
CA TYR A 73 -3.37 -5.28 2.95
C TYR A 73 -3.54 -3.88 2.37
N HIS A 74 -3.44 -2.86 3.22
CA HIS A 74 -3.28 -1.47 2.80
C HIS A 74 -1.81 -1.11 2.86
N LEU A 75 -1.20 -0.90 1.70
CA LEU A 75 0.21 -0.55 1.55
C LEU A 75 0.30 0.94 1.22
N GLU A 76 1.02 1.71 2.02
CA GLU A 76 1.41 3.08 1.67
C GLU A 76 2.93 3.18 1.49
N VAL A 77 3.38 3.70 0.34
CA VAL A 77 4.81 3.99 0.12
C VAL A 77 5.08 5.44 0.49
N GLN A 78 5.80 5.66 1.60
CA GLN A 78 6.10 7.00 2.09
C GLN A 78 7.55 7.41 1.79
N VAL A 79 7.71 8.07 0.64
CA VAL A 79 9.00 8.59 0.15
C VAL A 79 9.36 9.94 0.79
N LYS A 80 8.37 10.63 1.37
CA LYS A 80 8.54 11.87 2.13
C LYS A 80 7.58 11.89 3.31
N ARG A 81 8.05 12.31 4.49
CA ARG A 81 7.20 12.50 5.66
C ARG A 81 6.24 13.67 5.44
N THR A 82 4.97 13.44 5.72
CA THR A 82 3.94 14.49 5.72
C THR A 82 3.40 14.65 7.13
N GLU A 83 3.04 15.88 7.49
CA GLU A 83 2.52 16.18 8.83
C GLU A 83 1.17 15.49 9.08
N ASP A 84 0.36 15.31 8.03
CA ASP A 84 -0.96 14.69 8.05
C ASP A 84 -0.96 13.15 8.00
N PHE A 85 0.23 12.53 8.08
CA PHE A 85 0.39 11.09 7.86
C PHE A 85 -0.43 10.26 8.86
N GLN A 86 -0.38 10.62 10.14
CA GLN A 86 -1.06 9.86 11.19
C GLN A 86 -2.58 9.96 11.05
N GLU A 87 -3.12 11.16 10.82
CA GLU A 87 -4.55 11.35 10.62
C GLU A 87 -5.05 10.58 9.38
N ARG A 88 -4.25 10.56 8.31
CA ARG A 88 -4.56 9.79 7.10
C ARG A 88 -4.59 8.29 7.35
N MET A 89 -3.57 7.74 8.01
CA MET A 89 -3.53 6.31 8.31
C MET A 89 -4.73 5.87 9.16
N VAL A 90 -5.14 6.67 10.14
CA VAL A 90 -6.35 6.42 10.94
C VAL A 90 -7.62 6.51 10.09
N ALA A 91 -7.75 7.52 9.23
CA ALA A 91 -8.91 7.67 8.36
C ALA A 91 -9.06 6.51 7.37
N TYR A 92 -7.95 6.03 6.81
CA TYR A 92 -7.93 4.84 5.97
C TYR A 92 -8.31 3.59 6.74
N TRP A 93 -7.77 3.41 7.94
CA TRP A 93 -8.08 2.27 8.77
C TRP A 93 -9.58 2.21 9.06
N ALA A 94 -10.18 3.33 9.47
CA ALA A 94 -11.61 3.41 9.73
C ALA A 94 -12.45 3.08 8.48
N SER A 95 -12.03 3.58 7.32
CA SER A 95 -12.70 3.30 6.04
C SER A 95 -12.63 1.82 5.66
N LEU A 96 -11.47 1.18 5.85
CA LEU A 96 -11.29 -0.25 5.62
C LEU A 96 -12.09 -1.07 6.63
N ALA A 97 -12.11 -0.69 7.91
CA ALA A 97 -12.90 -1.37 8.93
C ALA A 97 -14.40 -1.35 8.62
N LEU A 98 -14.91 -0.24 8.06
CA LEU A 98 -16.30 -0.16 7.58
C LEU A 98 -16.54 -1.07 6.37
N LYS A 99 -15.67 -0.99 5.34
CA LYS A 99 -15.78 -1.79 4.10
C LYS A 99 -15.67 -3.29 4.35
N TYR A 100 -14.79 -3.68 5.26
CA TYR A 100 -14.43 -5.07 5.58
C TYR A 100 -14.95 -5.54 6.93
N SER A 101 -15.99 -4.88 7.46
CA SER A 101 -16.60 -5.13 8.78
C SER A 101 -17.09 -6.56 9.05
N ARG A 102 -17.09 -7.44 8.04
CA ARG A 102 -17.44 -8.87 8.20
C ARG A 102 -16.32 -9.63 8.91
N LYS A 103 -16.70 -10.58 9.78
CA LYS A 103 -15.80 -11.44 10.59
C LYS A 103 -14.76 -12.25 9.79
N GLU A 104 -14.87 -12.25 8.47
CA GLU A 104 -14.04 -13.02 7.54
C GLU A 104 -12.86 -12.21 6.97
N HIS A 105 -12.57 -11.02 7.50
CA HIS A 105 -11.41 -10.23 7.07
C HIS A 105 -10.45 -9.90 8.22
N ARG A 106 -9.16 -9.83 7.90
CA ARG A 106 -8.10 -9.30 8.77
C ARG A 106 -7.43 -8.15 8.05
N ILE A 107 -7.34 -6.99 8.70
CA ILE A 107 -6.77 -5.78 8.09
C ILE A 107 -5.34 -5.60 8.55
N HIS A 108 -4.43 -5.42 7.59
CA HIS A 108 -3.02 -5.14 7.76
C HIS A 108 -2.72 -3.78 7.13
N GLN A 109 -2.28 -2.81 7.92
CA GLN A 109 -1.74 -1.56 7.41
C GLN A 109 -0.23 -1.63 7.41
N VAL A 110 0.38 -1.44 6.24
CA VAL A 110 1.82 -1.53 6.03
C VAL A 110 2.29 -0.24 5.40
N VAL A 111 3.34 0.35 5.97
CA VAL A 111 3.97 1.54 5.43
C VAL A 111 5.41 1.24 5.10
N VAL A 112 5.78 1.53 3.85
CA VAL A 112 7.11 1.27 3.31
C VAL A 112 7.85 2.60 3.22
N TRP A 113 8.95 2.72 3.97
CA TRP A 113 9.90 3.82 3.84
C TRP A 113 11.11 3.36 3.03
N PRO A 114 11.23 3.77 1.75
CA PRO A 114 12.47 3.55 1.02
C PRO A 114 13.56 4.42 1.66
N LEU A 115 14.57 3.78 2.25
CA LEU A 115 15.74 4.48 2.79
C LEU A 115 16.42 5.27 1.66
N GLY A 116 16.49 6.60 1.80
CA GLY A 116 17.14 7.48 0.81
C GLY A 116 16.62 8.93 0.73
N GLY A 117 15.55 9.29 1.43
CA GLY A 117 15.17 10.69 1.63
C GLY A 117 15.74 11.15 2.97
N GLU A 118 16.81 11.96 2.96
CA GLU A 118 17.25 12.66 4.16
C GLU A 118 16.08 13.47 4.75
N ALA A 119 15.99 13.45 6.09
CA ALA A 119 14.97 14.13 6.88
C ALA A 119 15.06 15.66 6.73
#